data_AF-A0A7Z0SWP7-F1
#
_entry.id   AF-A0A7Z0SWP7-F1
#
_cell.length_a   1.000
_cell.length_b   1.000
_cell.length_c   1.000
_cell.angle_alpha   90.00
_cell.angle_beta   90.00
_cell.angle_gamma   90.00
#
_symmetry.space_group_name_H-M   'P 1'
#
loop_
_entity.id
_entity.type
_entity.pdbx_description
1 polymer ?
#
loop_
_entity_poly.entity_id
_entity_poly.type
_entity_poly.pdbx_seq_one_letter_code
_entity_poly.pdbx_strand_id
1 'polypeptide(L)'
;MFDNLNWWEIGALLLLALLIFGDRLPAVISDGLRMVRNLRRMATNATTDLSRELGTDIQLQDLHPKTFVRKHLLSEEDEAAIRKPLQGVYDNLRADVASVQEELRDVATAVDPASRPASRPTQSTGGSSPAPTPRVSYDDAT
;
A
#
# COMPACT_ATOMS: atom_id res chain seq x y z
N MET A 1 15.22 -5.30 0.27
CA MET A 1 14.53 -6.61 0.51
C MET A 1 15.01 -7.67 -0.47
N PHE A 2 15.19 -7.32 -1.75
CA PHE A 2 15.82 -8.20 -2.76
C PHE A 2 17.31 -8.46 -2.52
N ASP A 3 17.95 -7.70 -1.63
CA ASP A 3 19.38 -7.81 -1.29
C ASP A 3 19.74 -9.10 -0.53
N ASN A 4 18.74 -9.81 0.00
CA ASN A 4 18.91 -11.10 0.69
C ASN A 4 18.76 -12.31 -0.25
N LEU A 5 18.62 -12.09 -1.57
CA LEU A 5 18.33 -13.16 -2.51
C LEU A 5 19.64 -13.85 -2.96
N ASN A 6 19.77 -15.12 -2.61
CA ASN A 6 20.90 -15.96 -2.96
C ASN A 6 20.75 -16.54 -4.37
N TRP A 7 21.86 -16.99 -4.97
CA TRP A 7 21.83 -17.60 -6.31
C TRP A 7 20.90 -18.82 -6.43
N TRP A 8 20.75 -19.60 -5.36
CA TRP A 8 19.87 -20.77 -5.35
C TRP A 8 18.38 -20.36 -5.37
N GLU A 9 18.02 -19.27 -4.70
CA GLU A 9 16.65 -18.73 -4.70
C GLU A 9 16.29 -18.15 -6.07
N ILE A 10 17.25 -17.50 -6.74
CA ILE A 10 17.10 -17.05 -8.12
C ILE A 10 16.82 -18.24 -9.04
N GLY A 11 17.56 -19.35 -8.87
CA GLY A 11 17.29 -20.61 -9.58
C GLY A 11 15.88 -21.16 -9.32
N ALA A 12 15.43 -21.14 -8.06
CA ALA A 12 14.09 -21.58 -7.68
C ALA A 12 12.99 -20.70 -8.31
N LEU A 13 13.17 -19.38 -8.33
CA LEU A 13 12.25 -18.45 -9.00
C LEU A 13 12.21 -18.65 -10.51
N LEU A 14 13.35 -18.95 -11.13
CA LEU A 14 13.42 -19.23 -12.56
C LEU A 14 12.67 -20.52 -12.91
N LEU A 15 12.82 -21.57 -12.10
CA LEU A 15 12.03 -22.80 -12.21
C LEU A 15 10.53 -22.54 -12.02
N LEU A 16 10.15 -21.74 -11.02
CA LEU A 16 8.75 -21.38 -10.78
C LEU A 16 8.17 -20.58 -11.95
N ALA A 17 8.92 -19.64 -12.51
CA ALA A 17 8.52 -18.89 -13.68
C ALA A 17 8.35 -19.83 -14.90
N LEU A 18 9.25 -20.78 -15.09
CA LEU A 18 9.10 -21.81 -16.13
C LEU A 18 7.87 -22.70 -15.90
N LEU A 19 7.52 -23.02 -14.65
CA LEU A 19 6.33 -23.81 -14.32
C LEU A 19 5.04 -23.04 -14.63
N ILE A 20 4.98 -21.76 -14.28
CA ILE A 20 3.79 -20.91 -14.45
C ILE A 20 3.60 -20.53 -15.92
N PHE A 21 4.67 -20.05 -16.57
CA PHE A 21 4.60 -19.49 -17.91
C PHE A 21 4.96 -20.50 -19.00
N GLY A 22 5.75 -21.52 -18.69
CA GLY A 22 6.23 -22.51 -19.65
C GLY A 22 6.94 -21.85 -20.83
N ASP A 23 6.55 -22.27 -22.03
CA ASP A 23 7.09 -21.78 -23.31
C ASP A 23 6.68 -20.32 -23.62
N ARG A 24 5.78 -19.73 -22.83
CA ARG A 24 5.33 -18.33 -23.01
C ARG A 24 6.27 -17.32 -22.34
N LEU A 25 7.21 -17.78 -21.51
CA LEU A 25 8.11 -16.90 -20.75
C LEU A 25 8.87 -15.90 -21.64
N PRO A 26 9.48 -16.31 -22.77
CA PRO A 26 10.16 -15.38 -23.67
C PRO A 26 9.22 -14.31 -24.25
N ALA A 27 7.97 -14.70 -24.56
CA ALA A 27 6.95 -13.77 -25.05
C ALA A 27 6.59 -12.74 -23.98
N VAL A 28 6.34 -13.17 -22.72
CA VAL A 28 6.01 -12.29 -21.60
C VAL A 28 7.15 -11.31 -21.29
N ILE A 29 8.41 -11.77 -21.31
CA ILE A 29 9.57 -10.88 -21.17
C ILE A 29 9.57 -9.84 -22.28
N SER A 30 9.35 -10.26 -23.53
CA SER A 30 9.37 -9.36 -24.68
C SER A 30 8.28 -8.29 -24.61
N ASP A 31 7.09 -8.66 -24.13
CA ASP A 31 5.97 -7.74 -23.95
C ASP A 31 6.22 -6.77 -22.79
N GLY A 32 6.76 -7.26 -21.67
CA GLY A 32 7.21 -6.41 -20.57
C GLY A 32 8.27 -5.40 -21.01
N LEU A 33 9.27 -5.84 -21.80
CA LEU A 33 10.32 -4.96 -22.33
C LEU A 33 9.75 -3.89 -23.28
N ARG A 34 8.79 -4.27 -24.13
CA ARG A 34 8.09 -3.33 -25.03
C ARG A 34 7.31 -2.30 -24.22
N MET A 35 6.61 -2.72 -23.18
CA MET A 35 5.88 -1.83 -22.28
C MET A 35 6.82 -0.85 -21.56
N VAL A 36 7.93 -1.34 -20.99
CA VAL A 36 8.94 -0.48 -20.35
C VAL A 36 9.53 0.52 -21.35
N ARG A 37 9.83 0.09 -22.57
CA ARG A 37 10.38 0.97 -23.60
C ARG A 37 9.38 2.04 -24.05
N ASN A 38 8.10 1.68 -24.16
CA ASN A 38 7.03 2.62 -24.48
C ASN A 38 6.81 3.62 -23.35
N LEU A 39 6.82 3.15 -22.09
CA LEU A 39 6.71 4.01 -20.91
C LEU A 39 7.88 4.99 -20.83
N ARG A 40 9.11 4.54 -21.10
CA ARG A 40 10.28 5.42 -21.18
C ARG A 40 10.10 6.50 -22.25
N ARG A 41 9.64 6.13 -23.45
CA ARG A 41 9.38 7.08 -24.54
C ARG A 41 8.28 8.08 -24.17
N MET A 42 7.17 7.62 -23.58
CA MET A 42 6.09 8.48 -23.11
C MET A 42 6.58 9.45 -22.03
N ALA A 43 7.36 8.98 -21.05
CA ALA A 43 7.94 9.84 -20.03
C ALA A 43 8.89 10.90 -20.62
N THR A 44 9.75 10.51 -21.56
CA THR A 44 10.65 11.46 -22.24
C THR A 44 9.89 12.48 -23.09
N ASN A 45 8.88 12.05 -23.85
CA ASN A 45 8.08 12.94 -24.69
C ASN A 45 7.25 13.92 -23.85
N ALA A 46 6.52 13.41 -22.86
CA ALA A 46 5.73 14.23 -21.95
C ALA A 46 6.61 15.24 -21.19
N THR A 47 7.83 14.86 -20.79
CA THR A 47 8.77 15.81 -20.18
C THR A 47 9.23 16.86 -21.18
N THR A 48 9.48 16.48 -22.43
CA THR A 48 9.89 17.43 -23.49
C THR A 48 8.79 18.43 -23.80
N ASP A 49 7.54 17.97 -23.88
CA ASP A 49 6.38 18.82 -24.17
C ASP A 49 6.09 19.75 -22.98
N LEU A 50 6.15 19.24 -21.74
CA LEU A 50 5.97 20.03 -20.53
C LEU A 50 7.10 21.06 -20.33
N SER A 51 8.33 20.71 -20.71
CA SER A 51 9.49 21.64 -20.69
C SER A 51 9.35 22.76 -21.73
N ARG A 52 8.80 22.45 -22.92
CA ARG A 52 8.54 23.44 -23.98
C ARG A 52 7.44 24.42 -23.61
N GLU A 53 6.38 23.96 -22.94
CA GLU A 53 5.25 24.81 -22.56
C GLU A 53 5.51 25.63 -21.29
N LEU A 54 6.31 25.12 -20.34
CA LEU A 54 6.63 25.82 -19.09
C LEU A 54 7.96 26.60 -19.14
N GLY A 55 8.76 26.46 -20.19
CA GLY A 55 10.01 27.21 -20.38
C GLY A 55 11.14 26.83 -19.41
N THR A 56 11.02 25.72 -18.68
CA THR A 56 12.02 25.23 -17.72
C THR A 56 12.56 23.87 -18.19
N ASP A 57 13.88 23.69 -18.16
CA ASP A 57 14.57 22.47 -18.64
C ASP A 57 14.52 21.36 -17.59
N ILE A 58 13.49 20.51 -17.65
CA ILE A 58 13.40 19.32 -16.81
C ILE A 58 14.27 18.22 -17.44
N GLN A 59 15.54 18.16 -17.03
CA GLN A 59 16.44 17.11 -17.48
C GLN A 59 16.17 15.81 -16.73
N LEU A 60 15.73 14.78 -17.46
CA LEU A 60 15.43 13.41 -16.98
C LEU A 60 16.60 12.68 -16.27
N GLN A 61 17.79 13.31 -16.25
CA GLN A 61 19.03 12.83 -15.65
C GLN A 61 19.07 13.02 -14.12
N ASP A 62 18.32 13.99 -13.57
CA ASP A 62 18.30 14.35 -12.14
C ASP A 62 16.99 13.94 -11.43
N LEU A 63 16.31 12.92 -11.95
CA LEU A 63 15.17 12.27 -11.27
C LEU A 63 15.62 11.04 -10.49
N HIS A 64 16.38 11.24 -9.41
CA HIS A 64 16.05 10.47 -8.22
C HIS A 64 14.68 10.98 -7.73
N PRO A 65 13.69 10.11 -7.47
CA PRO A 65 12.34 10.56 -7.08
C PRO A 65 12.37 11.44 -5.82
N LYS A 66 13.42 11.31 -4.99
CA LYS A 66 13.67 12.16 -3.81
C LYS A 66 14.22 13.56 -4.13
N THR A 67 14.96 13.76 -5.21
CA THR A 67 15.56 15.06 -5.56
C THR A 67 14.64 15.90 -6.44
N PHE A 68 13.84 15.27 -7.31
CA PHE A 68 12.87 15.95 -8.18
C PHE A 68 11.69 16.55 -7.41
N VAL A 69 11.09 15.79 -6.48
CA VAL A 69 10.07 16.30 -5.55
C VAL A 69 10.64 17.44 -4.70
N ARG A 70 11.92 17.35 -4.32
CA ARG A 70 12.62 18.36 -3.52
C ARG A 70 12.94 19.66 -4.25
N LYS A 71 13.11 19.64 -5.57
CA LYS A 71 13.42 20.83 -6.37
C LYS A 71 12.20 21.44 -7.05
N HIS A 72 11.10 20.70 -7.26
CA HIS A 72 9.94 21.20 -8.03
C HIS A 72 8.59 21.13 -7.32
N LEU A 73 8.45 20.35 -6.23
CA LEU A 73 7.25 20.41 -5.36
C LEU A 73 7.52 21.17 -4.05
N LEU A 74 8.74 21.66 -3.86
CA LEU A 74 9.27 22.22 -2.62
C LEU A 74 9.84 23.65 -2.81
N SER A 75 9.41 24.36 -3.85
CA SER A 75 9.55 25.82 -3.85
C SER A 75 8.67 26.38 -2.71
N GLU A 76 9.24 27.30 -1.94
CA GLU A 76 8.99 27.64 -0.53
C GLU A 76 7.55 28.00 -0.12
N GLU A 77 6.61 28.06 -1.06
CA GLU A 77 5.23 28.52 -0.89
C GLU A 77 4.22 27.36 -0.72
N ASP A 78 4.47 26.18 -1.31
CA ASP A 78 3.58 25.01 -1.20
C ASP A 78 3.94 24.06 -0.04
N GLU A 79 5.09 24.30 0.61
CA GLU A 79 5.56 23.50 1.74
C GLU A 79 4.56 23.51 2.91
N ALA A 80 3.93 24.65 3.21
CA ALA A 80 2.97 24.76 4.30
C ALA A 80 1.58 24.16 3.94
N ALA A 81 1.21 24.20 2.65
CA ALA A 81 -0.09 23.73 2.17
C ALA A 81 -0.15 22.20 2.08
N ILE A 82 0.96 21.54 1.71
CA ILE A 82 1.04 20.08 1.58
C ILE A 82 1.52 19.40 2.87
N ARG A 83 2.34 20.06 3.71
CA ARG A 83 2.78 19.47 4.99
C ARG A 83 1.65 19.30 6.00
N LYS A 84 0.72 20.25 6.11
CA LYS A 84 -0.41 20.16 7.04
C LYS A 84 -1.29 18.91 6.82
N PRO A 85 -1.76 18.61 5.60
CA PRO A 85 -2.56 17.42 5.36
C PRO A 85 -1.74 16.13 5.51
N LEU A 86 -0.48 16.10 5.06
CA LEU A 86 0.37 14.90 5.20
C LEU A 86 0.73 14.59 6.65
N GLN A 87 0.96 15.62 7.47
CA GLN A 87 1.21 15.45 8.90
C GLN A 87 -0.04 14.94 9.60
N GLY A 88 -1.23 15.48 9.29
CA GLY A 88 -2.49 14.95 9.80
C GLY A 88 -2.71 13.48 9.42
N VAL A 89 -2.44 13.09 8.18
CA VAL A 89 -2.53 11.68 7.75
C VAL A 89 -1.54 10.80 8.51
N TYR A 90 -0.30 11.27 8.69
CA TYR A 90 0.72 10.53 9.43
C TYR A 90 0.37 10.35 10.91
N ASP A 91 -0.17 11.40 11.55
CA ASP A 91 -0.58 11.38 12.94
C ASP A 91 -1.77 10.43 13.17
N ASN A 92 -2.75 10.42 12.26
CA ASN A 92 -3.87 9.46 12.30
C ASN A 92 -3.38 8.01 12.16
N LEU A 93 -2.49 7.76 11.20
CA LEU A 93 -1.89 6.44 11.02
C LEU A 93 -1.06 6.00 12.24
N ARG A 94 -0.35 6.94 12.88
CA ARG A 94 0.43 6.65 14.09
C ARG A 94 -0.49 6.32 15.26
N ALA A 95 -1.61 7.01 15.40
CA ALA A 95 -2.62 6.75 16.42
C ALA A 95 -3.29 5.38 16.24
N ASP A 96 -3.71 5.04 15.01
CA ASP A 96 -4.31 3.75 14.69
C ASP A 96 -3.34 2.59 14.92
N VAL A 97 -2.06 2.77 14.59
CA VAL A 97 -1.04 1.74 14.87
C VAL A 97 -0.82 1.58 16.39
N ALA A 98 -0.87 2.66 17.15
CA ALA A 98 -0.73 2.60 18.61
C ALA A 98 -1.91 1.88 19.27
N SER A 99 -3.14 2.10 18.81
CA SER A 99 -4.33 1.40 19.33
C SER A 99 -4.31 -0.09 18.99
N VAL A 100 -3.94 -0.44 17.76
CA VAL A 100 -3.79 -1.84 17.34
C VAL A 100 -2.67 -2.54 18.12
N GLN A 101 -1.57 -1.84 18.41
CA GLN A 101 -0.49 -2.40 19.23
C GLN A 101 -0.94 -2.71 20.66
N GLU A 102 -1.81 -1.89 21.24
CA GLU A 102 -2.37 -2.13 22.58
C GLU A 102 -3.33 -3.32 22.59
N GLU A 103 -4.22 -3.42 21.61
CA GLU A 103 -5.16 -4.55 21.46
C GLU A 103 -4.40 -5.87 21.25
N LEU A 104 -3.35 -5.86 20.43
CA LEU A 104 -2.47 -7.01 20.25
C LEU A 104 -1.74 -7.39 21.54
N ARG A 105 -1.37 -6.43 22.38
CA ARG A 105 -0.68 -6.67 23.65
C ARG A 105 -1.62 -7.24 24.71
N ASP A 106 -2.87 -6.79 24.74
CA ASP A 106 -3.92 -7.34 25.61
C ASP A 106 -4.26 -8.78 25.19
N VAL A 107 -4.46 -9.03 23.89
CA VAL A 107 -4.65 -10.37 23.34
C VAL A 107 -3.44 -11.26 23.61
N ALA A 108 -2.21 -10.77 23.41
CA ALA A 108 -1.00 -11.54 23.70
C ALA A 108 -0.88 -11.89 25.19
N THR A 109 -1.30 -11.00 26.09
CA THR A 109 -1.31 -11.25 27.53
C THR A 109 -2.41 -12.24 27.91
N ALA A 110 -3.58 -12.16 27.28
CA ALA A 110 -4.67 -13.10 27.46
C ALA A 110 -4.37 -14.51 26.89
N VAL A 111 -3.50 -14.58 25.88
CA VAL A 111 -3.09 -15.82 25.21
C VAL A 111 -1.80 -16.41 25.80
N ASP A 112 -1.09 -15.70 26.70
CA ASP A 112 0.06 -16.25 27.42
C ASP A 112 -0.38 -17.38 28.38
N PRO A 113 -0.06 -18.65 28.08
CA PRO A 113 -0.58 -19.79 28.84
C PRO A 113 0.13 -20.00 30.20
N ALA A 114 1.09 -19.14 30.57
CA ALA A 114 1.84 -19.23 31.81
C ALA A 114 1.12 -18.68 33.04
N SER A 115 0.00 -17.95 32.87
CA SER A 115 -0.80 -17.40 33.97
C SER A 115 -2.21 -17.99 33.99
N ARG A 116 -2.33 -19.25 34.39
CA ARG A 116 -3.62 -19.93 34.56
C ARG A 116 -4.06 -19.95 36.03
N PRO A 117 -5.06 -19.17 36.48
CA PRO A 117 -5.92 -19.60 37.57
C PRO A 117 -6.94 -20.59 37.01
N ALA A 118 -7.05 -21.73 37.67
CA ALA A 118 -7.92 -22.83 37.27
C ALA A 118 -9.41 -22.48 37.44
N SER A 119 -10.12 -22.49 36.31
CA SER A 119 -11.44 -23.14 36.07
C SER A 119 -12.70 -22.67 36.83
N ARG A 120 -13.74 -22.32 36.06
CA ARG A 120 -15.01 -23.09 36.06
C ARG A 120 -15.84 -22.89 34.76
N PRO A 121 -16.36 -23.96 34.14
CA PRO A 121 -17.33 -23.90 33.04
C PRO A 121 -18.76 -24.19 33.53
N THR A 122 -19.78 -23.57 32.91
CA THR A 122 -21.21 -24.00 32.83
C THR A 122 -22.01 -22.93 32.10
N GLN A 123 -23.05 -23.17 31.32
CA GLN A 123 -23.53 -24.29 30.53
C GLN A 123 -24.64 -23.70 29.64
N SER A 124 -24.85 -24.36 28.51
CA SER A 124 -25.97 -24.28 27.55
C SER A 124 -27.39 -23.96 28.07
N THR A 125 -28.23 -23.58 27.09
CA THR A 125 -29.73 -23.57 26.99
C THR A 125 -30.34 -22.19 27.11
N GLY A 126 -31.29 -21.73 26.28
CA GLY A 126 -31.99 -22.28 25.14
C GLY A 126 -33.11 -21.30 24.76
N GLY A 127 -33.36 -21.14 23.45
CA GLY A 127 -34.62 -20.68 22.83
C GLY A 127 -35.30 -19.40 23.30
N SER A 128 -35.43 -18.40 22.41
CA SER A 128 -36.73 -17.99 21.82
C SER A 128 -36.56 -16.74 20.93
N SER A 129 -37.01 -16.86 19.68
CA SER A 129 -37.48 -15.71 18.89
C SER A 129 -38.80 -15.21 19.52
N PRO A 130 -39.11 -13.91 19.50
CA PRO A 130 -39.88 -13.41 18.37
C PRO A 130 -39.50 -11.99 17.89
N ALA A 131 -39.79 -11.72 16.62
CA ALA A 131 -39.89 -10.38 16.04
C ALA A 131 -40.98 -9.53 16.74
N PRO A 132 -40.98 -8.19 16.68
CA PRO A 132 -41.32 -7.48 15.44
C PRO A 132 -40.51 -6.20 15.17
N THR A 133 -40.56 -5.77 13.92
CA THR A 133 -40.08 -4.47 13.41
C THR A 133 -40.91 -3.30 13.92
N PRO A 134 -40.32 -2.09 13.91
CA PRO A 134 -40.94 -1.00 13.18
C PRO A 134 -39.97 -0.32 12.20
N ARG A 135 -40.52 0.05 11.05
CA ARG A 135 -39.86 0.79 9.97
C ARG A 135 -39.66 2.25 10.40
N VAL A 136 -38.55 2.86 10.00
CA VAL A 136 -38.50 4.31 9.80
C VAL A 136 -37.90 4.57 8.42
N SER A 137 -38.80 4.97 7.54
CA SER A 137 -38.56 5.51 6.21
C SER A 137 -38.04 6.93 6.35
N TYR A 138 -37.00 7.30 5.60
CA TYR A 138 -36.88 8.67 5.11
C TYR A 138 -36.53 8.62 3.63
N ASP A 139 -37.59 8.86 2.88
CA ASP A 139 -37.60 9.38 1.53
C ASP A 139 -37.19 10.87 1.60
N ASP A 140 -36.68 11.35 0.47
CA ASP A 140 -36.69 12.73 0.02
C ASP A 140 -35.70 13.76 0.61
N ALA A 141 -34.86 14.30 -0.27
CA ALA A 141 -34.86 15.71 -0.67
C ALA A 141 -33.54 16.03 -1.42
N THR A 142 -33.58 15.98 -2.76
CA THR A 142 -33.70 17.14 -3.69
C THR A 142 -32.38 17.83 -4.01
#